data_AF-A0A535KJF8-F1
#
_entry.id   AF-A0A535KJF8-F1
#
_cell.length_a   1.000
_cell.length_b   1.000
_cell.length_c   1.000
_cell.angle_alpha   90.00
_cell.angle_beta   90.00
_cell.angle_gamma   90.00
#
_symmetry.space_group_name_H-M   'P 1'
#
loop_
_entity.id
_entity.type
_entity.pdbx_description
1 polymer ?
#
loop_
_entity_poly.entity_id
_entity_poly.type
_entity_poly.pdbx_seq_one_letter_code
_entity_poly.pdbx_strand_id
1 'polypeptide(L)'
;MAIDPASVDWANARRASYLVRQSFRYEYPEPIRNLSHRLVVIPPARFGDQTRLWHDVSVGLDGARLENRSDRFGNVIFNVFAPQVPATIEFVAEVSVERRAAEPNRLADGWLSEGYLLEPSALTAADDAIMRAADDLATAAEWGLPLAD
;
A
#
# COMPACT_ATOMS: atom_id res chain seq x y z
N MET A 1 -15.79 -21.82 -1.64
CA MET A 1 -15.02 -22.89 -2.33
C MET A 1 -13.68 -22.29 -2.71
N ALA A 2 -12.58 -22.74 -2.09
CA ALA A 2 -11.24 -22.30 -2.48
C ALA A 2 -10.83 -23.09 -3.73
N ILE A 3 -10.38 -22.38 -4.77
CA ILE A 3 -9.84 -22.96 -6.01
C ILE A 3 -8.34 -23.08 -5.83
N ASP A 4 -7.73 -24.18 -6.27
CA ASP A 4 -6.26 -24.29 -6.32
C ASP A 4 -5.70 -23.27 -7.31
N PRO A 5 -4.89 -22.29 -6.87
CA PRO A 5 -4.33 -21.26 -7.75
C PRO A 5 -3.51 -21.83 -8.90
N ALA A 6 -2.84 -22.98 -8.72
CA ALA A 6 -2.02 -23.58 -9.78
C ALA A 6 -2.84 -24.17 -10.92
N SER A 7 -4.12 -24.47 -10.67
CA SER A 7 -5.06 -25.03 -11.65
C SER A 7 -5.73 -23.99 -12.56
N VAL A 8 -5.54 -22.70 -12.28
CA VAL A 8 -6.20 -21.59 -12.98
C VAL A 8 -5.31 -21.08 -14.11
N ASP A 9 -5.87 -20.97 -15.31
CA ASP A 9 -5.23 -20.23 -16.41
C ASP A 9 -5.35 -18.71 -16.16
N TRP A 10 -4.41 -18.18 -15.39
CA TRP A 10 -4.36 -16.77 -15.02
C TRP A 10 -4.17 -15.82 -16.20
N ALA A 11 -3.53 -16.28 -17.28
CA ALA A 11 -3.29 -15.47 -18.46
C ALA A 11 -4.60 -15.11 -19.17
N ASN A 12 -5.58 -16.02 -19.14
CA ASN A 12 -6.90 -15.82 -19.75
C ASN A 12 -8.01 -15.43 -18.75
N ALA A 13 -7.71 -15.35 -17.46
CA ALA A 13 -8.67 -14.96 -16.43
C ALA A 13 -9.13 -13.50 -16.61
N ARG A 14 -10.38 -13.31 -17.05
CA ARG A 14 -10.97 -11.98 -17.24
C ARG A 14 -11.37 -11.30 -15.93
N ARG A 15 -11.81 -12.09 -14.95
CA ARG A 15 -12.25 -11.65 -13.63
C ARG A 15 -11.84 -12.68 -12.60
N ALA A 16 -11.26 -12.23 -11.49
CA ALA A 16 -10.94 -13.08 -10.36
C ALA A 16 -11.24 -12.33 -9.06
N SER A 17 -11.79 -13.03 -8.08
CA SER A 17 -11.95 -12.52 -6.73
C SER A 17 -11.16 -13.40 -5.77
N TYR A 18 -10.42 -12.79 -4.88
CA TYR A 18 -9.56 -13.50 -3.93
C TYR A 18 -9.52 -12.75 -2.59
N LEU A 19 -9.28 -13.52 -1.53
CA LEU A 19 -9.05 -13.02 -0.19
C LEU A 19 -7.54 -12.97 0.07
N VAL A 20 -7.02 -11.79 0.36
CA VAL A 20 -5.67 -11.60 0.86
C VAL A 20 -5.75 -11.54 2.38
N ARG A 21 -5.02 -12.43 3.06
CA ARG A 21 -4.88 -12.44 4.51
C ARG A 21 -3.41 -12.24 4.86
N GLN A 22 -3.11 -11.24 5.67
CA GLN A 22 -1.77 -10.95 6.17
C GLN A 22 -1.79 -10.89 7.70
N SER A 23 -0.81 -11.54 8.33
CA SER A 23 -0.59 -11.45 9.77
C SER A 23 0.73 -10.72 10.03
N PHE A 24 0.70 -9.79 10.97
CA PHE A 24 1.84 -9.01 11.44
C PHE A 24 2.01 -9.25 12.93
N ARG A 25 3.12 -9.87 13.31
CA ARG A 25 3.43 -10.18 14.71
C ARG A 25 4.64 -9.36 15.16
N TYR A 26 4.48 -8.63 16.25
CA TYR A 26 5.54 -7.86 16.88
C TYR A 26 5.84 -8.45 18.25
N GLU A 27 7.11 -8.74 18.49
CA GLU A 27 7.62 -9.21 19.77
C GLU A 27 8.49 -8.12 20.39
N TYR A 28 8.24 -7.83 21.67
CA TYR A 28 8.95 -6.83 22.44
C TYR A 28 9.76 -7.52 23.54
N PRO A 29 11.02 -7.11 23.76
CA PRO A 29 11.87 -7.69 24.80
C PRO A 29 11.37 -7.34 26.22
N GLU A 30 10.59 -6.27 26.35
CA GLU A 30 9.98 -5.83 27.59
C GLU A 30 8.53 -5.37 27.35
N PRO A 31 7.67 -5.36 28.39
CA PRO A 31 6.29 -4.91 28.25
C PRO A 31 6.18 -3.46 27.76
N ILE A 32 5.41 -3.24 26.71
CA ILE A 32 5.09 -1.89 26.21
C ILE A 32 3.83 -1.38 26.91
N ARG A 33 3.83 -0.10 27.29
CA ARG A 33 2.64 0.61 27.79
C ARG A 33 2.22 1.68 26.79
N ASN A 34 0.91 1.90 26.69
CA ASN A 34 0.30 2.93 25.83
C ASN A 34 0.80 2.84 24.38
N LEU A 35 0.86 1.63 23.81
CA LEU A 35 1.26 1.45 22.42
C LEU A 35 0.27 2.18 21.52
N SER A 36 0.78 3.13 20.72
CA SER A 36 0.08 3.73 19.59
C SER A 36 0.74 3.24 18.31
N HIS A 37 0.03 2.40 17.56
CA HIS A 37 0.57 1.72 16.40
C HIS A 37 -0.20 2.13 15.14
N ARG A 38 0.51 2.55 14.10
CA ARG A 38 -0.06 2.98 12.83
C ARG A 38 0.13 1.90 11.77
N LEU A 39 -0.97 1.38 11.22
CA LEU A 39 -0.97 0.39 10.16
C LEU A 39 -1.52 0.98 8.86
N VAL A 40 -0.79 0.78 7.76
CA VAL A 40 -1.23 1.08 6.39
C VAL A 40 -1.10 -0.19 5.57
N VAL A 41 -2.04 -1.10 5.80
CA VAL A 41 -1.99 -2.49 5.30
C VAL A 41 -3.19 -2.85 4.42
N ILE A 42 -4.16 -1.94 4.31
CA ILE A 42 -5.32 -2.12 3.45
C ILE A 42 -5.07 -1.33 2.16
N PRO A 43 -5.14 -1.98 0.98
CA PRO A 43 -4.96 -1.29 -0.29
C PRO A 43 -6.05 -0.23 -0.49
N PRO A 44 -5.79 0.77 -1.35
CA PRO A 44 -6.80 1.75 -1.73
C PRO A 44 -8.02 1.06 -2.34
N ALA A 45 -9.16 1.76 -2.34
CA ALA A 45 -10.43 1.19 -2.83
C ALA A 45 -10.33 0.72 -4.29
N ARG A 46 -9.53 1.41 -5.11
CA ARG A 46 -9.22 1.06 -6.49
C ARG A 46 -7.72 1.21 -6.72
N PHE A 47 -7.12 0.19 -7.31
CA PHE A 47 -5.72 0.20 -7.74
C PHE A 47 -5.62 -0.43 -9.12
N GLY A 48 -5.66 0.42 -10.15
CA GLY A 48 -5.68 -0.02 -11.53
C GLY A 48 -6.83 -0.96 -11.88
N ASP A 49 -6.48 -2.21 -12.22
CA ASP A 49 -7.42 -3.27 -12.57
C ASP A 49 -8.03 -4.01 -11.37
N GLN A 50 -7.71 -3.54 -10.16
CA GLN A 50 -8.15 -4.11 -8.89
C GLN A 50 -9.13 -3.17 -8.17
N THR A 51 -10.18 -3.76 -7.62
CA THR A 51 -11.16 -3.09 -6.76
C THR A 51 -11.27 -3.85 -5.45
N ARG A 52 -11.10 -3.15 -4.33
CA ARG A 52 -11.32 -3.69 -3.00
C ARG A 52 -12.83 -3.81 -2.75
N LEU A 53 -13.30 -5.03 -2.53
CA LEU A 53 -14.71 -5.32 -2.24
C LEU A 53 -15.04 -5.18 -0.75
N TRP A 54 -14.12 -5.63 0.10
CA TRP A 54 -14.28 -5.65 1.55
C TRP A 54 -12.91 -5.68 2.22
N HIS A 55 -12.83 -5.22 3.47
CA HIS A 55 -11.65 -5.41 4.30
C HIS A 55 -12.03 -5.43 5.79
N ASP A 56 -11.13 -6.02 6.58
CA ASP A 56 -11.16 -5.96 8.04
C ASP A 56 -9.73 -5.97 8.60
N VAL A 57 -9.58 -5.39 9.80
CA VAL A 57 -8.36 -5.48 10.59
C VAL A 57 -8.75 -5.88 12.00
N SER A 58 -8.15 -6.96 12.48
CA SER A 58 -8.32 -7.42 13.87
C SER A 58 -6.99 -7.38 14.62
N VAL A 59 -7.09 -7.20 15.94
CA VAL A 59 -5.96 -7.13 16.86
C VAL A 59 -6.08 -8.28 17.84
N GLY A 60 -5.06 -9.13 17.94
CA GLY A 60 -5.00 -10.29 18.83
C GLY A 60 -4.71 -9.92 20.30
N LEU A 61 -5.25 -8.79 20.77
CA LEU A 61 -5.04 -8.29 22.12
C LEU A 61 -6.34 -7.68 22.67
N ASP A 62 -6.83 -8.24 23.77
CA ASP A 62 -8.04 -7.77 24.43
C ASP A 62 -7.89 -6.33 24.95
N GLY A 63 -8.94 -5.53 24.77
CA GLY A 63 -8.97 -4.13 25.20
C GLY A 63 -8.19 -3.17 24.29
N ALA A 64 -7.57 -3.67 23.20
CA ALA A 64 -7.06 -2.81 22.15
C ALA A 64 -8.20 -2.04 21.47
N ARG A 65 -7.98 -0.77 21.19
CA ARG A 65 -8.90 0.08 20.44
C ARG A 65 -8.39 0.26 19.03
N LEU A 66 -9.30 0.18 18.07
CA LEU A 66 -8.99 0.30 16.66
C LEU A 66 -9.84 1.43 16.07
N GLU A 67 -9.18 2.37 15.42
CA GLU A 67 -9.83 3.43 14.65
C GLU A 67 -9.21 3.50 13.27
N ASN A 68 -9.99 3.85 12.25
CA ASN A 68 -9.47 4.04 10.90
C ASN A 68 -9.83 5.41 10.32
N ARG A 69 -9.02 5.84 9.34
CA ARG A 69 -9.27 7.03 8.54
C ARG A 69 -8.64 6.89 7.17
N SER A 70 -9.17 7.61 6.19
CA SER A 70 -8.51 7.78 4.90
C SER A 70 -7.54 8.97 4.95
N ASP A 71 -6.41 8.89 4.25
CA ASP A 71 -5.54 10.04 4.01
C ASP A 71 -5.72 10.62 2.61
N ARG A 72 -5.02 11.73 2.33
CA ARG A 72 -5.07 12.42 1.03
C ARG A 72 -4.52 11.58 -0.13
N PHE A 73 -3.73 10.55 0.15
CA PHE A 73 -3.17 9.63 -0.84
C PHE A 73 -4.13 8.46 -1.14
N GLY A 74 -5.30 8.40 -0.49
CA GLY A 74 -6.27 7.34 -0.64
C GLY A 74 -5.94 6.06 0.15
N ASN A 75 -4.95 6.11 1.04
CA ASN A 75 -4.66 5.01 1.94
C ASN A 75 -5.70 4.94 3.06
N VAL A 76 -6.01 3.74 3.54
CA VAL A 76 -6.73 3.56 4.81
C VAL A 76 -5.71 3.31 5.91
N ILE A 77 -5.64 4.24 6.85
CA ILE A 77 -4.76 4.19 8.02
C ILE A 77 -5.57 3.66 9.19
N PHE A 78 -5.08 2.58 9.82
CA PHE A 78 -5.57 2.07 11.09
C PHE A 78 -4.66 2.54 12.22
N ASN A 79 -5.23 3.20 13.22
CA ASN A 79 -4.56 3.53 14.47
C ASN A 79 -5.02 2.53 15.53
N VAL A 80 -4.08 1.77 16.05
CA VAL A 80 -4.31 0.84 17.16
C VAL A 80 -3.78 1.48 18.44
N PHE A 81 -4.60 1.48 19.47
CA PHE A 81 -4.17 1.80 20.82
C PHE A 81 -4.27 0.57 21.73
N ALA A 82 -3.17 0.18 22.35
CA ALA A 82 -3.14 -0.88 23.36
C ALA A 82 -2.57 -0.32 24.68
N PRO A 83 -3.34 -0.34 25.80
CA PRO A 83 -2.87 0.17 27.08
C PRO A 83 -1.60 -0.54 27.57
N GLN A 84 -1.49 -1.84 27.29
CA GLN A 84 -0.34 -2.66 27.64
C GLN A 84 -0.18 -3.82 26.67
N VAL A 85 1.05 -4.07 26.22
CA VAL A 85 1.45 -5.25 25.45
C VAL A 85 2.50 -6.00 26.27
N PRO A 86 2.17 -7.18 26.83
CA PRO A 86 3.09 -7.89 27.72
C PRO A 86 4.38 -8.36 27.05
N ALA A 87 4.27 -8.87 25.82
CA ALA A 87 5.41 -9.41 25.05
C ALA A 87 5.12 -9.38 23.55
N THR A 88 3.90 -9.71 23.15
CA THR A 88 3.54 -9.83 21.72
C THR A 88 2.21 -9.17 21.44
N ILE A 89 2.11 -8.56 20.26
CA ILE A 89 0.84 -8.15 19.66
C ILE A 89 0.80 -8.64 18.22
N GLU A 90 -0.35 -9.16 17.81
CA GLU A 90 -0.59 -9.63 16.45
C GLU A 90 -1.72 -8.82 15.81
N PHE A 91 -1.55 -8.50 14.54
CA PHE A 91 -2.56 -7.85 13.72
C PHE A 91 -2.87 -8.76 12.53
N VAL A 92 -4.15 -8.94 12.22
CA VAL A 92 -4.58 -9.68 11.04
C VAL A 92 -5.36 -8.72 10.14
N ALA A 93 -4.87 -8.53 8.92
CA ALA A 93 -5.56 -7.81 7.88
C ALA A 93 -6.16 -8.80 6.87
N GLU A 94 -7.44 -8.65 6.60
CA GLU A 94 -8.14 -9.42 5.57
C GLU A 94 -8.73 -8.48 4.53
N VAL A 95 -8.53 -8.79 3.24
CA VAL A 95 -8.96 -7.94 2.13
C VAL A 95 -9.52 -8.80 1.02
N SER A 96 -10.78 -8.58 0.68
CA SER A 96 -11.37 -9.17 -0.52
C SER A 96 -11.14 -8.22 -1.69
N VAL A 97 -10.48 -8.73 -2.74
CA VAL A 97 -10.12 -7.96 -3.93
C VAL A 97 -10.73 -8.64 -5.15
N GLU A 98 -11.24 -7.83 -6.06
CA GLU A 98 -11.60 -8.25 -7.41
C GLU A 98 -10.64 -7.64 -8.41
N ARG A 99 -10.11 -8.48 -9.31
CA ARG A 99 -9.32 -8.06 -10.46
C ARG A 99 -10.13 -8.23 -11.74
N ARG A 100 -10.07 -7.24 -12.65
CA ARG A 100 -10.72 -7.26 -13.97
C ARG A 100 -9.72 -6.88 -15.07
N ALA A 101 -9.28 -7.85 -15.88
CA ALA A 101 -8.23 -7.63 -16.88
C ALA A 101 -8.55 -6.53 -17.92
N ALA A 102 -9.82 -6.24 -18.16
CA ALA A 102 -10.26 -5.21 -19.11
C ALA A 102 -10.14 -3.76 -18.58
N GLU A 103 -9.80 -3.56 -17.30
CA GLU A 103 -9.68 -2.24 -16.68
C GLU A 103 -8.21 -1.94 -16.33
N PRO A 104 -7.29 -1.80 -17.31
CA PRO A 104 -5.86 -1.75 -17.05
C PRO A 104 -5.47 -0.65 -16.05
N ASN A 105 -4.37 -0.88 -15.32
CA ASN A 105 -3.82 0.12 -14.40
C ASN A 105 -3.30 1.35 -15.15
N ARG A 106 -4.19 2.32 -15.36
CA ARG A 106 -3.84 3.64 -15.86
C ARG A 106 -3.78 4.58 -14.68
N LEU A 107 -2.62 5.20 -14.49
CA LEU A 107 -2.51 6.36 -13.60
C LEU A 107 -3.44 7.45 -14.15
N ALA A 108 -4.16 8.13 -13.25
CA ALA A 108 -5.05 9.20 -13.69
C ALA A 108 -4.23 10.32 -14.33
N ASP A 109 -4.71 10.83 -15.45
CA ASP A 109 -4.14 12.02 -16.10
C ASP A 109 -4.13 13.16 -15.06
N GLY A 110 -2.95 13.72 -14.80
CA GLY A 110 -2.77 14.79 -13.82
C GLY A 110 -2.06 14.39 -12.52
N TRP A 111 -1.81 13.11 -12.24
CA TRP A 111 -0.95 12.71 -11.10
C TRP A 111 0.45 13.36 -11.16
N LEU A 112 0.97 13.58 -12.37
CA LEU A 112 2.23 14.30 -12.60
C LEU A 112 2.15 15.81 -12.31
N SER A 113 0.95 16.37 -12.19
CA SER A 113 0.69 17.79 -11.91
C SER A 113 0.11 18.04 -10.50
N GLU A 114 -0.17 16.98 -9.74
CA GLU A 114 -0.67 17.10 -8.36
C GLU A 114 0.46 17.60 -7.46
N GLY A 115 0.37 18.86 -7.02
CA GLY A 115 1.45 19.52 -6.29
C GLY A 115 1.94 18.76 -5.06
N TYR A 116 1.05 18.07 -4.34
CA TYR A 116 1.43 17.30 -3.15
C TYR A 116 2.25 16.03 -3.45
N LEU A 117 2.23 15.53 -4.69
CA LEU A 117 3.08 14.41 -5.14
C LEU A 117 4.46 14.91 -5.63
N LEU A 118 4.57 16.20 -5.95
CA LEU A 118 5.82 16.85 -6.36
C LEU A 118 6.60 17.43 -5.18
N GLU A 119 5.95 17.63 -4.03
CA GLU A 119 6.60 18.07 -2.79
C GLU A 119 7.55 17.01 -2.25
N PRO A 120 8.86 17.30 -2.13
CA PRO A 120 9.81 16.35 -1.55
C PRO A 120 9.48 16.08 -0.09
N SER A 121 9.56 14.81 0.30
CA SER A 121 9.50 14.37 1.69
C SER A 121 10.90 14.34 2.30
N ALA A 122 11.01 14.17 3.61
CA ALA A 122 12.31 13.95 4.26
C ALA A 122 13.08 12.73 3.69
N LEU A 123 12.38 11.75 3.08
CA LEU A 123 12.99 10.57 2.47
C LEU A 123 13.24 10.72 0.96
N THR A 124 12.72 11.78 0.34
CA THR A 124 12.82 11.99 -1.13
C THR A 124 13.38 13.37 -1.50
N ALA A 125 13.77 14.17 -0.51
CA ALA A 125 14.52 15.39 -0.72
C ALA A 125 15.85 15.06 -1.41
N ALA A 126 16.09 15.67 -2.56
CA ALA A 126 17.32 15.50 -3.29
C ALA A 126 18.49 16.08 -2.48
N ASP A 127 19.60 15.37 -2.45
CA ASP A 127 20.89 15.89 -2.02
C ASP A 127 21.74 16.30 -3.23
N ASP A 128 22.95 16.81 -2.97
CA ASP A 128 23.87 17.25 -4.03
C ASP A 128 24.27 16.11 -4.98
N ALA A 129 24.21 14.85 -4.54
CA ALA A 129 24.50 13.71 -5.39
C ALA A 129 23.35 13.42 -6.35
N ILE A 130 22.11 13.43 -5.85
CA ILE A 130 20.90 13.28 -6.66
C ILE A 130 20.78 14.42 -7.67
N MET A 131 21.05 15.66 -7.26
CA MET A 131 20.98 16.83 -8.16
C MET A 131 22.00 16.72 -9.30
N ARG A 132 23.26 16.37 -8.99
CA ARG A 132 24.27 16.16 -10.04
C ARG A 132 23.91 15.03 -11.00
N ALA A 133 23.43 13.91 -10.47
CA ALA A 133 22.98 12.80 -11.31
C ALA A 133 21.82 13.20 -12.22
N ALA A 134 20.89 14.03 -11.74
CA ALA A 134 19.80 14.56 -12.55
C ALA A 134 20.31 15.48 -13.67
N ASP A 135 21.28 16.36 -13.39
CA ASP A 135 21.89 17.24 -14.40
C ASP A 135 22.65 16.44 -15.47
N ASP A 136 23.40 15.42 -15.06
CA ASP A 136 24.11 14.52 -15.98
C ASP A 136 23.13 13.78 -16.89
N LEU A 137 22.04 13.25 -16.33
CA LEU A 137 20.99 12.57 -17.09
C LEU A 137 20.25 13.52 -18.05
N ALA A 138 19.94 14.74 -17.61
CA ALA A 138 19.28 15.73 -18.46
C ALA A 138 20.16 16.12 -19.66
N THR A 139 21.48 16.16 -19.47
CA THR A 139 22.46 16.50 -20.50
C THR A 139 22.74 15.33 -21.46
N ALA A 140 22.72 14.10 -20.95
CA ALA A 140 23.05 12.89 -21.72
C ALA A 140 21.85 12.23 -22.42
N ALA A 141 20.63 12.48 -21.94
CA ALA A 141 19.43 11.88 -22.52
C ALA A 141 19.05 12.57 -23.84
N GLU A 142 18.70 11.78 -24.85
CA GLU A 142 17.90 12.29 -25.97
C GLU A 142 16.49 12.58 -25.45
N TRP A 143 15.93 13.73 -25.81
CA TRP A 143 14.56 14.13 -25.42
C TRP A 143 13.71 14.36 -26.67
N GLY A 144 12.41 14.04 -26.59
CA GLY A 144 11.46 14.33 -27.66
C GLY A 144 11.37 13.25 -28.74
N LEU A 145 11.17 13.64 -30.00
CA LEU A 145 10.95 12.72 -31.13
C LEU A 145 11.97 11.56 -31.26
N PRO A 146 13.27 11.73 -30.96
CA PRO A 146 14.25 10.62 -31.05
C PRO A 146 13.98 9.43 -30.10
N LEU A 147 13.22 9.63 -29.01
CA LEU A 147 12.81 8.56 -28.09
C LEU A 147 11.56 7.80 -28.54
N ALA A 148 10.88 8.27 -29.59
CA ALA A 148 9.59 7.74 -30.04
C ALA A 148 9.68 6.74 -31.20
N ASP A 149 10.89 6.50 -31.72
CA ASP A 149 11.19 5.53 -32.79
C ASP A 149 11.72 4.19 -32.25
#